data_AF-U4QDT3-F1
#
_entry.id   AF-U4QDT3-F1
#
_cell.length_a   1.000
_cell.length_b   1.000
_cell.length_c   1.000
_cell.angle_alpha   90.00
_cell.angle_beta   90.00
_cell.angle_gamma   90.00
#
_symmetry.space_group_name_H-M   'P 1'
#
loop_
_entity.id
_entity.type
_entity.pdbx_description
1 polymer ?
#
loop_
_entity_poly.entity_id
_entity_poly.type
_entity_poly.pdbx_seq_one_letter_code
_entity_poly.pdbx_strand_id
1 'polypeptide(L)'
;MVPALSEDSHARGIYTALGTFSGAIGWNGLTIIVVPLVTGVTYAMTGKHEEGAPGWFAFAAVISALAILCALIVCLGTNEKHNLIRNSAKQKTTLGQVFGAISHNDQIL
;
A
#
# COMPACT_ATOMS: atom_id res chain seq x y z
N MET A 1 1.01 -7.97 -8.45
CA MET A 1 2.34 -8.17 -9.06
C MET A 1 2.91 -6.78 -9.29
N VAL A 2 3.97 -6.37 -8.57
CA VAL A 2 4.52 -5.00 -8.70
C VAL A 2 5.61 -5.01 -9.79
N PRO A 3 5.32 -4.64 -11.04
CA PRO A 3 6.15 -5.04 -12.18
C PRO A 3 7.46 -4.26 -12.32
N ALA A 4 7.66 -3.19 -11.54
CA ALA A 4 8.67 -2.17 -11.81
C ALA A 4 9.66 -1.91 -10.65
N LEU A 5 9.58 -2.64 -9.54
CA LEU A 5 10.46 -2.41 -8.38
C LEU A 5 11.83 -3.11 -8.48
N SER A 6 11.96 -4.13 -9.33
CA SER A 6 13.22 -4.86 -9.55
C SER A 6 13.23 -5.53 -10.91
N GLU A 7 14.39 -5.57 -11.58
CA GLU A 7 14.56 -6.31 -12.85
C GLU A 7 14.65 -7.82 -12.64
N ASP A 8 14.93 -8.26 -11.41
CA ASP A 8 14.97 -9.68 -11.05
C ASP A 8 13.57 -10.21 -10.72
N SER A 9 13.17 -11.25 -11.45
CA SER A 9 11.91 -11.97 -11.28
C SER A 9 11.74 -12.51 -9.86
N HIS A 10 12.81 -13.01 -9.24
CA HIS A 10 12.77 -13.58 -7.89
C HIS A 10 12.55 -12.48 -6.83
N ALA A 11 13.28 -11.37 -6.94
CA ALA A 11 13.09 -10.21 -6.07
C ALA A 11 11.66 -9.63 -6.18
N ARG A 12 11.11 -9.53 -7.39
CA ARG A 12 9.73 -9.09 -7.60
C ARG A 12 8.69 -10.01 -6.96
N GLY A 13 8.94 -11.32 -7.01
CA GLY A 13 8.12 -12.33 -6.34
C GLY A 13 8.09 -12.11 -4.84
N ILE A 14 9.26 -11.91 -4.22
CA ILE A 14 9.38 -11.65 -2.78
C ILE A 14 8.67 -10.35 -2.38
N TYR A 15 8.88 -9.24 -3.09
CA TYR A 15 8.19 -7.97 -2.78
C TYR A 15 6.68 -8.07 -2.91
N THR A 16 6.20 -8.79 -3.94
CA THR A 16 4.76 -9.02 -4.12
C THR A 16 4.22 -9.89 -2.99
N ALA A 17 4.91 -10.97 -2.62
CA ALA A 17 4.50 -11.84 -1.53
C ALA A 17 4.48 -11.10 -0.18
N LEU A 18 5.50 -10.29 0.11
CA LEU A 18 5.56 -9.46 1.32
C LEU A 18 4.45 -8.41 1.36
N GLY A 19 4.15 -7.76 0.22
CA GLY A 19 3.05 -6.81 0.11
C GLY A 19 1.69 -7.48 0.34
N THR A 20 1.46 -8.65 -0.26
CA THR A 20 0.23 -9.41 -0.06
C THR A 20 0.10 -9.92 1.37
N PHE A 21 1.18 -10.43 1.96
CA PHE A 21 1.20 -10.92 3.34
C PHE A 21 0.92 -9.81 4.36
N SER A 22 1.63 -8.68 4.23
CA SER A 22 1.41 -7.52 5.11
C SER A 22 0.01 -6.93 4.94
N GLY A 23 -0.51 -6.87 3.71
CA GLY A 23 -1.89 -6.46 3.42
C GLY A 23 -2.94 -7.40 4.05
N ALA A 24 -2.72 -8.71 3.99
CA ALA A 24 -3.62 -9.70 4.59
C ALA A 24 -3.64 -9.60 6.12
N ILE A 25 -2.47 -9.40 6.76
CA ILE A 25 -2.39 -9.16 8.21
C ILE A 25 -3.10 -7.85 8.55
N GLY A 26 -2.85 -6.79 7.79
CA GLY A 26 -3.50 -5.50 7.98
C GLY A 26 -5.01 -5.63 7.95
N TRP A 27 -5.58 -6.25 6.92
CA TRP A 27 -7.03 -6.39 6.77
C TRP A 27 -7.68 -7.22 7.89
N ASN A 28 -7.12 -8.37 8.22
CA ASN A 28 -7.70 -9.25 9.24
C ASN A 28 -7.44 -8.75 10.67
N GLY A 29 -6.28 -8.13 10.90
CA GLY A 29 -5.91 -7.58 12.21
C GLY A 29 -6.61 -6.26 12.52
N LEU A 30 -6.97 -5.47 11.50
CA LEU A 30 -7.59 -4.17 11.69
C LEU A 30 -8.90 -4.29 12.48
N THR A 31 -9.80 -5.18 12.08
CA THR A 31 -11.11 -5.30 12.73
C THR A 31 -11.00 -5.74 14.20
N ILE A 32 -10.03 -6.60 14.51
CA ILE A 32 -9.74 -7.07 15.88
C ILE A 32 -9.29 -5.91 16.78
N ILE A 33 -8.58 -4.92 16.22
CA ILE A 33 -8.03 -3.79 16.96
C ILE A 33 -9.01 -2.62 17.00
N VAL A 34 -9.71 -2.34 15.90
CA VAL A 34 -10.59 -1.17 15.75
C VAL A 34 -11.77 -1.22 16.71
N VAL A 35 -12.47 -2.35 16.77
CA VAL A 35 -13.69 -2.50 17.60
C VAL A 35 -13.43 -2.21 19.09
N PRO A 36 -12.45 -2.84 19.77
CA PRO A 36 -12.18 -2.55 21.18
C PRO A 36 -11.61 -1.14 21.40
N LEU A 37 -10.85 -0.61 20.43
CA LEU A 37 -10.29 0.73 20.54
C LEU A 37 -11.37 1.82 20.44
N VAL A 38 -12.24 1.74 19.44
CA VAL A 38 -13.36 2.67 19.25
C VAL A 38 -14.36 2.57 20.40
N THR A 39 -14.70 1.34 20.82
CA THR A 39 -15.62 1.12 21.94
C THR A 39 -15.02 1.60 23.26
N GLY A 40 -13.75 1.31 23.51
CA GLY A 40 -13.05 1.74 24.74
C GLY A 40 -12.92 3.26 24.85
N VAL A 41 -12.59 3.94 23.74
CA VAL A 41 -12.52 5.41 23.73
C VAL A 41 -13.92 6.03 23.85
N THR A 42 -14.92 5.47 23.19
CA THR A 42 -16.30 5.93 23.34
C THR A 42 -16.79 5.76 24.79
N TYR A 43 -16.47 4.62 25.40
CA TYR A 43 -16.78 4.36 26.80
C TYR A 43 -16.07 5.36 27.73
N ALA A 44 -14.78 5.64 27.51
CA ALA A 44 -14.04 6.60 28.31
C ALA A 44 -14.59 8.04 28.22
N MET A 45 -15.17 8.44 27.09
CA MET A 45 -15.73 9.79 26.90
C MET A 45 -17.22 9.92 27.21
N THR A 46 -18.01 8.86 27.03
CA THR A 46 -19.49 8.91 27.10
C THR A 46 -20.08 7.94 28.12
N GLY A 47 -19.30 6.98 28.65
CA GLY A 47 -19.73 5.96 29.61
C GLY A 47 -20.61 4.86 29.00
N LYS A 48 -20.83 4.88 27.67
CA LYS A 48 -21.62 3.88 26.94
C LYS A 48 -20.71 2.88 26.25
N HIS A 49 -21.06 1.60 26.32
CA HIS A 49 -20.36 0.51 25.64
C HIS A 49 -20.80 0.37 24.18
N GLU A 50 -20.82 1.48 23.45
CA GLU A 50 -21.24 1.55 22.05
C GLU A 50 -20.12 2.16 21.21
N GLU A 51 -20.15 1.93 19.91
CA GLU A 51 -19.29 2.64 18.98
C GLU A 51 -19.87 4.04 18.72
N GLY A 52 -19.20 5.07 19.23
CA GLY A 52 -19.64 6.45 19.11
C GLY A 52 -18.76 7.27 18.18
N ALA A 53 -19.29 8.41 17.74
CA ALA A 53 -18.52 9.46 17.06
C ALA A 53 -17.17 9.80 17.73
N PRO A 54 -17.05 9.93 19.08
CA PRO A 54 -15.76 10.21 19.71
C PRO A 54 -14.73 9.09 19.53
N GLY A 55 -15.14 7.81 19.59
CA GLY A 55 -14.23 6.68 19.36
C GLY A 55 -13.73 6.61 17.92
N TRP A 56 -14.60 6.82 16.95
CA TRP A 56 -14.23 6.87 15.53
C TRP A 56 -13.33 8.06 15.20
N PHE A 57 -13.56 9.22 15.81
CA PHE A 57 -12.70 10.38 15.66
C PHE A 57 -11.29 10.12 16.22
N ALA A 58 -11.18 9.52 17.40
CA ALA A 58 -9.90 9.15 17.97
C ALA A 58 -9.15 8.11 17.12
N PHE A 59 -9.86 7.11 16.59
CA PHE A 59 -9.28 6.15 15.67
C PHE A 59 -8.75 6.83 14.40
N ALA A 60 -9.53 7.74 13.80
CA ALA A 60 -9.09 8.50 12.64
C ALA A 60 -7.82 9.31 12.92
N ALA A 61 -7.75 9.98 14.09
CA ALA A 61 -6.56 10.73 14.50
C ALA A 61 -5.31 9.85 14.60
N VAL A 62 -5.42 8.65 15.17
CA VAL A 62 -4.31 7.69 15.28
C VAL A 62 -3.84 7.23 13.90
N ILE A 63 -4.76 6.85 13.02
CA ILE A 63 -4.42 6.40 11.67
C ILE A 63 -3.81 7.53 10.83
N SER A 64 -4.31 8.76 10.96
CA SER A 64 -3.72 9.93 10.29
C SER A 64 -2.29 10.18 10.77
N ALA A 65 -2.03 10.09 12.08
CA ALA A 65 -0.67 10.23 12.61
C ALA A 65 0.28 9.14 12.08
N LEU A 66 -0.19 7.88 12.03
CA LEU A 66 0.58 6.77 11.46
C LEU A 66 0.86 6.97 9.97
N ALA A 67 -0.13 7.43 9.20
CA ALA A 67 0.03 7.70 7.77
C ALA A 67 1.07 8.80 7.51
N ILE A 68 1.05 9.87 8.31
CA ILE A 68 2.05 10.95 8.23
C ILE A 68 3.45 10.40 8.57
N LEU A 69 3.58 9.60 9.64
CA LEU A 69 4.84 8.97 10.00
C LEU A 69 5.38 8.11 8.86
N CYS A 70 4.54 7.25 8.27
CA CYS A 70 4.92 6.43 7.11
C CYS A 70 5.36 7.29 5.92
N ALA A 71 4.63 8.37 5.63
CA ALA A 71 4.99 9.29 4.54
C ALA A 71 6.36 9.96 4.79
N LEU A 72 6.65 10.36 6.03
CA LEU A 72 7.95 10.93 6.40
C LEU A 72 9.08 9.90 6.28
N ILE A 73 8.85 8.67 6.73
CA ILE A 73 9.82 7.57 6.60
C ILE A 73 10.11 7.28 5.13
N VAL A 74 9.08 7.25 4.28
CA VAL A 74 9.26 7.06 2.84
C VAL A 74 9.99 8.23 2.22
N CYS A 75 9.63 9.47 2.55
CA CYS A 75 10.26 10.67 2.00
C CYS A 75 11.76 10.74 2.35
N LEU A 76 12.14 10.39 3.58
CA LEU A 76 13.53 10.43 4.06
C LEU A 76 14.33 9.17 3.69
N GLY A 77 13.68 8.00 3.65
CA GLY A 77 14.33 6.71 3.43
C GLY A 77 14.41 6.28 1.96
N THR A 78 13.61 6.87 1.08
CA THR A 78 13.60 6.50 -0.33
C THR A 78 14.79 7.12 -1.04
N ASN A 79 15.77 6.29 -1.35
CA ASN A 79 16.84 6.64 -2.29
C ASN A 79 16.43 6.21 -3.69
N GLU A 80 16.62 7.10 -4.67
CA GLU A 80 16.29 6.82 -6.06
C GLU A 80 17.23 5.72 -6.59
N LYS A 81 16.68 4.55 -6.95
CA LYS A 81 17.49 3.49 -7.56
C LYS A 81 17.74 3.83 -9.03
N HIS A 82 19.00 4.11 -9.38
CA HIS A 82 19.45 4.15 -10.76
C HIS A 82 19.38 2.74 -11.35
N ASN A 83 18.40 2.49 -12.22
CA ASN A 83 18.18 1.19 -12.85
C ASN A 83 18.21 1.30 -14.38
N LEU A 84 18.53 0.19 -15.07
CA LEU A 84 18.63 0.12 -16.54
C LEU A 84 17.32 0.56 -17.23
N ILE A 85 16.17 0.36 -16.59
CA ILE A 85 14.87 0.89 -17.05
C ILE A 85 14.88 2.41 -17.30
N ARG A 86 15.62 3.25 -16.55
CA ARG A 86 15.71 4.70 -16.85
C ARG A 86 16.60 4.99 -18.07
N ASN A 87 17.58 4.14 -18.36
CA ASN A 87 18.38 4.23 -19.58
C ASN A 87 17.56 3.77 -20.80
N SER A 88 16.74 2.74 -20.66
CA SER A 88 15.83 2.25 -21.70
C SER A 88 14.59 3.12 -21.91
N ALA A 89 14.11 3.83 -20.87
CA ALA A 89 12.98 4.77 -20.97
C ALA A 89 13.31 6.06 -21.75
N LYS A 90 14.58 6.33 -22.08
CA LYS A 90 14.94 7.34 -23.09
C LYS A 90 14.51 6.91 -24.50
N GLN A 91 14.27 5.63 -24.74
CA GLN A 91 13.71 5.13 -25.99
C GLN A 91 12.18 5.24 -25.89
N LYS A 92 11.64 6.33 -26.47
CA LYS A 92 10.20 6.64 -26.47
C LYS A 92 9.38 5.47 -27.02
N THR A 93 8.79 4.68 -26.14
CA THR A 93 7.78 3.69 -26.55
C THR A 93 6.50 4.47 -26.84
N THR A 94 6.06 4.45 -28.10
CA THR A 94 4.88 5.21 -28.53
C THR A 94 3.62 4.42 -28.16
N LEU A 95 2.53 5.10 -27.77
CA LEU A 95 1.26 4.47 -27.39
C LEU A 95 0.79 3.40 -28.40
N GLY A 96 1.02 3.62 -29.71
CA GLY A 96 0.71 2.63 -30.75
C GLY A 96 1.50 1.32 -30.68
N GLN A 97 2.75 1.35 -30.18
CA GLN A 97 3.54 0.13 -29.97
C GLN A 97 3.03 -0.67 -28.77
N VAL A 98 2.46 0.00 -27.76
CA VAL A 98 1.82 -0.67 -26.62
C VAL A 98 0.55 -1.39 -27.07
N PHE A 99 -0.31 -0.74 -27.85
CA PHE A 99 -1.51 -1.38 -28.39
C PHE A 99 -1.19 -2.51 -29.38
N GLY A 100 -0.18 -2.35 -30.23
CA GLY A 100 0.29 -3.42 -31.13
C GLY A 100 0.91 -4.60 -30.37
N ALA A 101 1.64 -4.37 -29.29
CA ALA A 101 2.19 -5.44 -28.47
C ALA A 101 1.11 -6.20 -27.71
N ILE A 102 0.04 -5.53 -27.24
CA ILE A 102 -1.10 -6.19 -26.60
C ILE A 102 -1.87 -7.06 -27.60
N SER A 103 -2.05 -6.60 -28.86
CA SER A 103 -2.79 -7.36 -29.87
C SER A 103 -2.00 -8.53 -30.47
N HIS A 104 -0.67 -8.51 -30.42
CA HIS A 104 0.18 -9.59 -30.92
C HIS A 104 0.58 -10.60 -29.84
N ASN A 105 0.30 -10.32 -28.56
CA ASN A 105 0.72 -11.16 -27.46
C ASN A 105 -0.40 -12.12 -27.03
N ASP A 106 -0.36 -13.32 -27.59
CA ASP A 106 -1.29 -14.43 -27.33
C ASP A 106 -1.17 -15.02 -25.90
N GLN A 107 -0.32 -14.45 -25.04
CA GLN A 107 -0.18 -14.82 -23.62
C GLN A 107 -0.84 -13.84 -22.63
N ILE A 108 -1.36 -12.70 -23.11
CA ILE A 108 -2.05 -11.71 -22.26
C ILE A 108 -3.59 -11.82 -22.39
N LEU A 109 -4.08 -12.58 -23.38
CA LEU A 109 -5.49 -12.97 -23.51
C LEU A 109 -5.75 -14.38 -22.96
#